data_AF-A0A8T5QCV4-F1
#
_entry.id   AF-A0A8T5QCV4-F1
#
_cell.length_a   1.000
_cell.length_b   1.000
_cell.length_c   1.000
_cell.angle_alpha   90.00
_cell.angle_beta   90.00
_cell.angle_gamma   90.00
#
_symmetry.space_group_name_H-M   'P 1'
#
loop_
_entity.id
_entity.type
_entity.pdbx_description
1 polymer ?
#
loop_
_entity_poly.entity_id
_entity_poly.type
_entity_poly.pdbx_seq_one_letter_code
_entity_poly.pdbx_strand_id
1 'polypeptide(L)'
;MKELVKEDSRIGYKRRLIRRLYKVEKSKEYPIGLKFCIQYLYQRDDKWLEIVRIDNYLHQNKPGTHIHFFNKKEVEWVELNFNEARFEVERLAEKIIIYFEGEKNSKNKNS
;
A
#
# COMPACT_ATOMS: atom_id res chain seq x y z
N MET A 1 -6.09 2.90 21.75
CA MET A 1 -5.55 3.33 20.44
C MET A 1 -6.22 4.65 20.05
N LYS A 2 -5.45 5.67 19.64
CA LYS A 2 -5.99 6.96 19.18
C LYS A 2 -5.73 7.13 17.69
N GLU A 3 -6.76 7.45 16.92
CA GLU A 3 -6.63 7.75 15.49
C GLU A 3 -5.99 9.12 15.29
N LEU A 4 -5.00 9.19 14.40
CA LEU A 4 -4.32 10.43 13.99
C LEU A 4 -4.63 10.79 12.54
N VAL A 5 -4.71 9.78 11.66
CA VAL A 5 -5.08 9.93 10.25
C VAL A 5 -6.02 8.80 9.86
N LYS A 6 -7.12 9.14 9.19
CA LYS A 6 -8.02 8.19 8.52
C LYS A 6 -8.61 8.86 7.30
N GLU A 7 -8.11 8.46 6.15
CA GLU A 7 -8.46 9.07 4.88
C GLU A 7 -8.60 8.02 3.79
N ASP A 8 -9.58 8.23 2.92
CA ASP A 8 -9.78 7.52 1.66
C ASP A 8 -9.90 8.59 0.58
N SER A 9 -8.82 8.78 -0.18
CA SER A 9 -8.67 9.87 -1.14
C SER A 9 -8.68 9.32 -2.55
N ARG A 10 -9.56 9.86 -3.40
CA ARG A 10 -9.48 9.67 -4.85
C ARG A 10 -8.38 10.57 -5.41
N ILE A 11 -7.24 10.00 -5.74
CA ILE A 11 -6.04 10.73 -6.18
C ILE A 11 -5.89 10.80 -7.71
N GLY A 12 -6.83 10.19 -8.45
CA GLY A 12 -6.86 10.28 -9.90
C GLY A 12 -7.93 9.39 -10.54
N TYR A 13 -7.89 9.31 -11.87
CA TYR A 13 -8.73 8.37 -12.61
C TYR A 13 -8.32 6.94 -12.26
N LYS A 14 -9.30 6.14 -11.81
CA LYS A 14 -9.13 4.74 -11.34
C LYS A 14 -8.13 4.57 -10.20
N ARG A 15 -7.78 5.63 -9.46
CA ARG A 15 -6.76 5.59 -8.40
C ARG A 15 -7.34 6.07 -7.07
N ARG A 16 -7.08 5.33 -6.00
CA ARG A 16 -7.41 5.70 -4.62
C ARG A 16 -6.24 5.43 -3.69
N LEU A 17 -6.06 6.30 -2.71
CA LEU A 17 -5.08 6.16 -1.65
C LEU A 17 -5.80 6.14 -0.31
N ILE A 18 -5.63 5.06 0.44
CA ILE A 18 -6.14 4.93 1.81
C ILE A 18 -4.97 5.12 2.76
N ARG A 19 -5.14 6.01 3.74
CA ARG A 19 -4.13 6.30 4.77
C ARG A 19 -4.72 6.12 6.15
N ARG A 20 -4.06 5.31 6.97
CA ARG A 20 -4.44 5.11 8.37
C ARG A 20 -3.20 5.22 9.25
N LEU A 21 -3.25 6.09 10.25
CA LEU A 21 -2.22 6.26 11.26
C LEU A 21 -2.86 6.32 12.64
N TYR A 22 -2.34 5.53 13.56
CA TYR A 22 -2.81 5.44 14.93
C TYR A 22 -1.65 5.65 15.89
N LYS A 23 -1.90 6.42 16.95
CA LYS A 23 -1.08 6.41 18.15
C LYS A 23 -1.47 5.19 18.99
N VAL A 24 -0.48 4.36 19.28
CA VAL A 24 -0.60 3.16 20.12
C VAL A 24 0.36 3.26 21.29
N GLU A 25 0.14 2.42 22.30
CA GLU A 25 1.12 2.27 23.37
C GLU A 25 2.42 1.70 22.79
N LYS A 26 3.56 2.15 23.33
CA LYS A 26 4.85 1.61 22.90
C LYS A 26 4.95 0.15 23.36
N SER A 27 5.32 -0.72 22.44
CA SER A 27 5.49 -2.15 22.72
C SER A 27 6.64 -2.71 21.89
N LYS A 28 6.97 -3.98 22.07
CA LYS A 28 7.92 -4.69 21.19
C LYS A 28 7.44 -4.71 19.72
N GLU A 29 6.13 -4.68 19.53
CA GLU A 29 5.50 -4.67 18.19
C GLU A 29 5.53 -3.28 17.56
N TYR A 30 5.34 -2.24 18.38
CA TYR A 30 5.28 -0.84 17.98
C TYR A 30 6.24 0.02 18.82
N PRO A 31 7.57 -0.09 18.63
CA PRO A 31 8.56 0.56 19.49
C PRO A 31 8.44 2.10 19.49
N ILE A 32 8.01 2.67 18.37
CA ILE A 32 7.79 4.11 18.20
C ILE A 32 6.39 4.57 18.65
N GLY A 33 5.51 3.66 19.06
CA GLY A 33 4.14 3.98 19.48
C GLY A 33 3.23 4.42 18.34
N LEU A 34 3.57 4.05 17.10
CA LEU A 34 2.78 4.33 15.91
C LEU A 34 2.45 3.02 15.18
N LYS A 35 1.18 2.90 14.78
CA LYS A 35 0.66 1.83 13.94
C LYS A 35 0.07 2.46 12.68
N PHE A 36 0.47 2.02 11.50
CA PHE A 36 -0.01 2.60 10.25
C PHE A 36 -0.22 1.57 9.15
N CYS A 37 -1.06 1.95 8.19
CA CYS A 37 -1.31 1.22 6.96
C CYS A 37 -1.63 2.22 5.85
N ILE A 38 -0.94 2.09 4.72
CA ILE A 38 -1.16 2.90 3.53
C ILE A 38 -1.41 1.95 2.36
N GLN A 39 -2.56 2.08 1.70
CA GLN A 39 -2.99 1.22 0.61
C GLN A 39 -3.20 2.05 -0.64
N TYR A 40 -2.66 1.59 -1.77
CA TYR A 40 -2.93 2.16 -3.08
C TYR A 40 -3.85 1.20 -3.84
N LEU A 41 -5.03 1.68 -4.20
CA LEU A 41 -6.02 0.92 -4.96
C LEU A 41 -6.11 1.40 -6.41
N TYR A 42 -6.22 0.45 -7.33
CA TYR A 42 -6.47 0.69 -8.75
C TYR A 42 -7.76 0.03 -9.20
N GLN A 43 -8.59 0.74 -9.96
CA GLN A 43 -9.85 0.21 -10.46
C GLN A 43 -9.65 -0.48 -11.81
N ARG A 44 -9.92 -1.79 -11.86
CA ARG A 44 -9.86 -2.61 -13.07
C ARG A 44 -11.10 -3.51 -13.15
N ASP A 45 -11.72 -3.56 -14.33
CA ASP A 45 -12.92 -4.38 -14.60
C ASP A 45 -14.01 -4.17 -13.53
N ASP A 46 -14.30 -2.89 -13.24
CA ASP A 46 -15.22 -2.39 -12.21
C ASP A 46 -14.93 -2.78 -10.75
N LYS A 47 -13.76 -3.39 -10.49
CA LYS A 47 -13.30 -3.77 -9.14
C LYS A 47 -12.13 -2.91 -8.69
N TRP A 48 -12.11 -2.55 -7.41
CA TRP A 48 -10.95 -1.93 -6.78
C TRP A 48 -9.98 -3.01 -6.32
N LEU A 49 -8.77 -2.99 -6.87
CA LEU A 49 -7.69 -3.91 -6.54
C LEU A 49 -6.67 -3.20 -5.65
N GLU A 50 -6.27 -3.81 -4.54
CA GLU A 50 -5.12 -3.36 -3.77
C GLU A 50 -3.83 -3.69 -4.52
N ILE A 51 -3.16 -2.66 -5.05
CA ILE A 51 -1.97 -2.85 -5.87
C ILE A 51 -0.72 -2.94 -5.01
N VAL A 52 -0.61 -2.04 -4.03
CA VAL A 52 0.45 -2.03 -3.04
C VAL A 52 -0.15 -1.61 -1.70
N ARG A 53 0.27 -2.29 -0.63
CA ARG A 53 0.05 -1.84 0.74
C ARG A 53 1.37 -1.81 1.49
N ILE A 54 1.63 -0.71 2.19
CA ILE A 54 2.75 -0.60 3.13
C ILE A 54 2.19 -0.40 4.51
N ASP A 55 2.49 -1.32 5.42
CA ASP A 55 2.02 -1.26 6.80
C ASP A 55 3.11 -1.76 7.75
N ASN A 56 2.93 -1.46 9.05
CA ASN A 56 3.83 -1.94 10.09
C ASN A 56 3.13 -2.94 11.04
N TYR A 57 2.14 -3.66 10.53
CA TYR A 57 1.42 -4.63 11.34
C TYR A 57 2.31 -5.85 11.61
N LEU A 58 1.95 -6.67 12.59
CA LEU A 58 2.67 -7.91 12.78
C LEU A 58 2.47 -8.82 11.57
N HIS A 59 3.58 -9.24 10.97
CA HIS A 59 3.59 -10.24 9.91
C HIS A 59 4.42 -11.43 10.34
N GLN A 60 3.80 -12.61 10.45
CA GLN A 60 4.45 -13.84 10.93
C GLN A 60 5.18 -13.64 12.28
N ASN A 61 4.54 -12.92 13.22
CA ASN A 61 5.09 -12.54 14.54
C ASN A 61 6.36 -11.67 14.50
N LYS A 62 6.72 -11.13 13.33
CA LYS A 62 7.82 -10.17 13.19
C LYS A 62 7.25 -8.75 13.13
N PRO A 63 7.79 -7.81 13.93
CA PRO A 63 7.45 -6.39 13.81
C PRO A 63 8.30 -5.72 12.73
N GLY A 64 7.80 -4.61 12.20
CA GLY A 64 8.51 -3.79 11.22
C GLY A 64 7.61 -3.39 10.05
N THR A 65 8.08 -2.43 9.26
CA THR A 65 7.38 -1.98 8.06
C THR A 65 7.64 -2.97 6.93
N HIS A 66 6.59 -3.33 6.19
CA HIS A 66 6.69 -4.26 5.09
C HIS A 66 5.68 -3.94 3.98
N ILE A 67 6.02 -4.36 2.76
CA ILE A 67 5.29 -4.09 1.53
C ILE A 67 4.56 -5.36 1.10
N HIS A 68 3.25 -5.24 0.92
CA HIS A 68 2.40 -6.23 0.27
C HIS A 68 2.19 -5.80 -1.18
N PHE A 69 2.53 -6.68 -2.11
CA PHE A 69 2.29 -6.47 -3.53
C PHE A 69 1.08 -7.27 -3.99
N PHE A 70 0.34 -6.73 -4.96
CA PHE A 70 -0.76 -7.44 -5.59
C PHE A 70 -0.32 -8.82 -6.10
N ASN A 71 -1.11 -9.82 -5.74
CA ASN A 71 -0.91 -11.22 -6.15
C ASN A 71 0.44 -11.83 -5.73
N LYS A 72 1.15 -11.24 -4.75
CA LYS A 72 2.32 -11.86 -4.11
C LYS A 72 1.96 -12.33 -2.71
N LYS A 73 2.48 -13.50 -2.32
CA LYS A 73 2.33 -14.05 -0.96
C LYS A 73 3.39 -13.53 0.00
N GLU A 74 4.57 -13.25 -0.53
CA GLU A 74 5.70 -12.77 0.25
C GLU A 74 5.64 -11.24 0.40
N VAL A 75 6.09 -10.78 1.56
CA VAL A 75 6.22 -9.35 1.86
C VAL A 75 7.68 -8.93 1.77
N GLU A 76 7.92 -7.69 1.39
CA GLU A 76 9.26 -7.09 1.38
C GLU A 76 9.41 -6.22 2.63
N TRP A 77 10.41 -6.52 3.47
CA TRP A 77 10.69 -5.75 4.68
C TRP A 77 11.52 -4.52 4.34
N VAL A 78 11.10 -3.36 4.85
CA VAL A 78 11.72 -2.07 4.56
C VAL A 78 11.77 -1.18 5.78
N GLU A 79 12.77 -0.31 5.87
CA GLU A 79 12.87 0.70 6.92
C GLU A 79 12.22 2.00 6.44
N LEU A 80 10.90 2.10 6.60
CA LEU A 80 10.13 3.31 6.26
C LEU A 80 9.24 3.75 7.41
N ASN A 81 9.21 5.06 7.65
CA ASN A 81 8.20 5.70 8.49
C ASN A 81 6.91 5.99 7.70
N PHE A 82 5.89 6.50 8.37
CA PHE A 82 4.58 6.77 7.76
C PHE A 82 4.64 7.71 6.55
N ASN A 83 5.45 8.76 6.60
CA ASN A 83 5.56 9.73 5.50
C ASN A 83 6.32 9.14 4.32
N GLU A 84 7.41 8.40 4.57
CA GLU A 84 8.18 7.74 3.52
C GLU A 84 7.35 6.64 2.84
N ALA A 85 6.62 5.84 3.64
CA ALA A 85 5.72 4.81 3.15
C ALA A 85 4.63 5.37 2.22
N ARG A 86 4.18 6.61 2.45
CA ARG A 86 3.23 7.28 1.55
C ARG A 86 3.83 7.46 0.15
N PHE A 87 5.00 8.07 0.06
CA PHE A 87 5.64 8.32 -1.25
C PHE A 87 5.99 7.02 -1.94
N GLU A 88 6.47 6.03 -1.17
CA GLU A 88 6.90 4.76 -1.72
C GLU A 88 5.72 3.92 -2.25
N VAL A 89 4.57 3.93 -1.57
CA VAL A 89 3.39 3.20 -2.05
C VAL A 89 2.89 3.75 -3.38
N GLU A 90 2.91 5.07 -3.57
CA GLU A 90 2.48 5.73 -4.81
C GLU A 90 3.47 5.38 -5.94
N ARG A 91 4.78 5.49 -5.67
CA ARG A 91 5.84 5.15 -6.63
C ARG A 91 5.78 3.70 -7.09
N LEU A 92 5.58 2.76 -6.18
CA LEU A 92 5.50 1.34 -6.49
C LEU A 92 4.20 0.99 -7.23
N ALA A 93 3.08 1.57 -6.81
CA ALA A 93 1.79 1.33 -7.45
C ALA A 93 1.77 1.81 -8.90
N GLU A 94 2.30 3.01 -9.21
CA GLU A 94 2.33 3.51 -10.59
C GLU A 94 3.19 2.62 -11.50
N LYS A 95 4.31 2.05 -11.01
CA LYS A 95 5.10 1.09 -11.79
C LYS A 95 4.28 -0.15 -12.18
N ILE A 96 3.47 -0.67 -11.26
CA ILE A 96 2.62 -1.84 -11.52
C ILE A 96 1.45 -1.48 -12.45
N ILE A 97 0.85 -0.31 -12.27
CA ILE A 97 -0.25 0.18 -13.13
C ILE A 97 0.24 0.36 -14.57
N ILE A 98 1.41 0.97 -14.78
CA ILE A 98 2.02 1.11 -16.11
C ILE A 98 2.19 -0.26 -16.78
N TYR A 99 2.64 -1.27 -16.03
CA TYR A 99 2.75 -2.63 -16.53
C TYR A 99 1.38 -3.20 -16.95
N PHE A 100 0.34 -3.06 -16.11
CA PHE A 100 -1.02 -3.52 -16.44
C PHE A 100 -1.65 -2.81 -17.64
N GLU A 101 -1.43 -1.51 -17.77
CA GLU A 101 -1.96 -0.72 -18.90
C GLU A 101 -1.16 -1.00 -20.18
N GLY A 102 0.15 -1.24 -20.07
CA GLY A 102 1.02 -1.64 -21.18
C GLY A 102 0.68 -3.00 -21.77
N GLU A 103 0.41 -4.02 -20.95
CA GLU A 103 -0.02 -5.35 -21.41
C GLU A 103 -1.36 -5.31 -22.19
N LYS A 104 -2.23 -4.35 -21.86
CA LYS A 104 -3.54 -4.22 -22.54
C LYS A 104 -3.35 -3.77 -23.99
N ASN A 105 -2.36 -2.92 -24.25
CA ASN A 105 -2.06 -2.40 -25.58
C ASN A 105 -1.35 -3.42 -26.48
N SER A 106 -0.63 -4.39 -25.92
CA SER A 106 0.00 -5.47 -26.70
C SER A 106 -0.99 -6.58 -27.09
N LYS A 107 -1.96 -6.90 -26.23
CA LYS A 107 -3.00 -7.90 -26.54
C LYS A 107 -4.00 -7.41 -27.60
N ASN A 108 -4.32 -6.12 -27.62
CA ASN A 108 -5.25 -5.53 -28.61
C ASN A 108 -4.63 -5.32 -30.00
N LYS A 109 -3.32 -5.49 -30.18
CA LYS A 109 -2.66 -5.33 -31.50
C LYS A 109 -2.60 -6.62 -32.32
N ASN A 110 -2.96 -7.76 -31.73
CA ASN A 110 -2.96 -9.08 -32.37
C ASN A 110 -4.37 -9.69 -32.48
N SER A 111 -5.42 -8.86 -32.50
CA SER A 111 -6.82 -9.28 -32.70
C SER A 111 -7.41 -8.58 -33.91
#